data_AF-A0A147K0T1-F1
#
_entry.id   AF-A0A147K0T1-F1
#
_cell.length_a   1.000
_cell.length_b   1.000
_cell.length_c   1.000
_cell.angle_alpha   90.00
_cell.angle_beta   90.00
_cell.angle_gamma   90.00
#
_symmetry.space_group_name_H-M   'P 1'
#
loop_
_entity.id
_entity.type
_entity.pdbx_description
1 polymer ?
#
loop_
_entity_poly.entity_id
_entity_poly.type
_entity_poly.pdbx_seq_one_letter_code
_entity_poly.pdbx_strand_id
1 'polypeptide(L)'
;MAEGGRSGSTLIGLGAFLIFLGTLFFLAVYLGYLQNQTWIFPWITTYRVALGGLILGLILLAAGLYTRSAVKRYERRLEELEQARRQQEALLRAKAIELGKARAEAERKAIALKLTHARLKKARLKAEKRKQSLLRVRGKLGERSKRLKRIRKLAEV
;
A
#
# COMPACT_ATOMS: atom_id res chain seq x y z
N MET A 1 -23.48 -3.52 -1.45
CA MET A 1 -23.34 -2.65 -2.65
C MET A 1 -23.98 -3.33 -3.88
N ALA A 2 -25.29 -3.60 -3.87
CA ALA A 2 -25.98 -4.37 -4.92
C ALA A 2 -27.12 -3.62 -5.62
N GLU A 3 -27.39 -2.37 -5.23
CA GLU A 3 -28.58 -1.64 -5.69
C GLU A 3 -28.37 -0.96 -7.05
N GLY A 4 -27.16 -0.47 -7.35
CA GLY A 4 -26.87 0.22 -8.61
C GLY A 4 -26.99 -0.67 -9.85
N GLY A 5 -26.58 -1.93 -9.76
CA GLY A 5 -26.71 -2.90 -10.86
C GLY A 5 -28.16 -3.36 -11.10
N ARG A 6 -28.94 -3.49 -10.02
CA ARG A 6 -30.37 -3.83 -10.09
C ARG A 6 -31.17 -2.72 -10.77
N SER A 7 -30.94 -1.47 -10.37
CA SER A 7 -31.64 -0.30 -10.92
C SER A 7 -31.44 -0.12 -12.43
N GLY A 8 -30.22 -0.31 -12.94
CA GLY A 8 -29.95 -0.24 -14.38
C GLY A 8 -30.68 -1.33 -15.17
N SER A 9 -30.75 -2.57 -14.64
CA SER A 9 -31.47 -3.67 -15.29
C SER A 9 -32.98 -3.51 -15.29
N THR A 10 -33.57 -2.97 -14.21
CA THR A 10 -35.02 -2.70 -14.14
C THR A 10 -35.42 -1.56 -15.05
N LEU A 11 -34.60 -0.50 -15.20
CA LEU A 11 -34.86 0.58 -16.14
C LEU A 11 -34.83 0.11 -17.60
N ILE A 12 -33.89 -0.78 -17.96
CA ILE A 12 -33.85 -1.39 -19.30
C ILE A 12 -35.09 -2.26 -19.55
N GLY A 13 -35.47 -3.08 -18.57
CA GLY A 13 -36.66 -3.93 -18.67
C GLY A 13 -37.96 -3.12 -18.80
N LEU A 14 -38.12 -2.07 -17.99
CA LEU A 14 -39.28 -1.18 -18.03
C LEU A 14 -39.33 -0.39 -19.35
N GLY A 15 -38.18 0.09 -19.82
CA GLY A 15 -38.06 0.80 -21.10
C GLY A 15 -38.43 -0.09 -22.30
N ALA A 16 -37.90 -1.32 -22.34
CA ALA A 16 -38.22 -2.29 -23.38
C ALA A 16 -39.71 -2.70 -23.36
N PHE A 17 -40.29 -2.85 -22.17
CA PHE A 17 -41.71 -3.13 -22.00
C PHE A 17 -42.60 -2.00 -22.53
N LEU A 18 -42.26 -0.73 -22.24
CA LEU A 18 -43.00 0.43 -22.74
C LEU A 18 -42.89 0.59 -24.26
N ILE A 19 -41.71 0.32 -24.84
CA ILE A 19 -41.52 0.28 -26.30
C ILE A 19 -42.41 -0.80 -26.90
N PHE A 20 -42.39 -2.02 -26.34
CA PHE A 20 -43.20 -3.13 -26.81
C PHE A 20 -44.70 -2.79 -26.74
N LEU A 21 -45.18 -2.27 -25.62
CA LEU A 21 -46.57 -1.86 -25.45
C LEU A 21 -46.98 -0.77 -26.45
N GLY A 22 -46.11 0.23 -26.65
CA GLY A 22 -46.33 1.33 -27.60
C GLY A 22 -46.40 0.83 -29.04
N THR A 23 -45.50 -0.07 -29.45
CA THR A 23 -45.55 -0.70 -30.78
C THR A 23 -46.78 -1.57 -30.98
N LEU A 24 -47.21 -2.29 -29.94
CA LEU A 24 -48.36 -3.20 -30.00
C LEU A 24 -49.67 -2.41 -30.09
N PHE A 25 -49.79 -1.30 -29.37
CA PHE A 25 -50.90 -0.35 -29.52
C PHE A 25 -50.92 0.28 -30.92
N PHE A 26 -49.77 0.69 -31.44
CA PHE A 26 -49.68 1.26 -32.79
C PHE A 26 -50.11 0.24 -33.86
N LEU A 27 -49.67 -1.01 -33.72
CA LEU A 27 -50.02 -2.10 -34.62
C LEU A 27 -51.52 -2.45 -34.55
N ALA A 28 -52.10 -2.49 -33.35
CA ALA A 28 -53.51 -2.77 -33.18
C ALA A 28 -54.42 -1.66 -33.74
N VAL A 29 -53.99 -0.39 -33.67
CA VAL A 29 -54.68 0.71 -34.34
C VAL A 29 -54.52 0.63 -35.86
N TYR A 30 -53.31 0.32 -36.34
CA TYR A 30 -53.03 0.18 -37.78
C TYR A 30 -53.85 -0.94 -38.44
N LEU A 31 -54.01 -2.08 -37.76
CA LEU A 31 -54.80 -3.22 -38.22
C LEU A 31 -56.32 -3.01 -38.09
N GLY A 32 -56.77 -1.87 -37.58
CA GLY A 32 -58.19 -1.56 -37.40
C GLY A 32 -58.87 -2.29 -36.24
N TYR A 33 -58.11 -3.01 -35.41
CA TYR A 33 -58.62 -3.65 -34.18
C TYR A 33 -58.99 -2.62 -33.10
N LEU A 34 -58.33 -1.45 -33.10
CA LEU A 34 -58.62 -0.32 -32.22
C LEU A 34 -58.89 0.93 -33.06
N GLN A 35 -60.05 1.55 -32.87
CA GLN A 35 -60.29 2.89 -33.43
C GLN A 35 -59.41 3.92 -32.71
N ASN A 36 -58.94 4.92 -33.46
CA ASN A 36 -58.23 6.06 -32.89
C ASN A 36 -59.21 6.97 -32.13
N GLN A 37 -59.62 6.52 -30.94
CA GLN A 37 -60.52 7.24 -30.06
C GLN A 37 -59.76 8.26 -29.22
N THR A 38 -60.41 9.39 -28.96
CA THR A 38 -59.98 10.32 -27.91
C THR A 38 -60.20 9.66 -26.57
N TRP A 39 -59.13 9.61 -25.75
CA TRP A 39 -59.21 9.16 -24.37
C TRP A 39 -59.92 10.25 -23.52
N ILE A 40 -59.95 10.07 -22.19
CA ILE A 40 -60.63 10.95 -21.21
C ILE A 40 -60.37 12.45 -21.44
N PHE A 41 -59.23 12.82 -22.03
CA PHE A 41 -58.94 14.17 -22.49
C PHE A 41 -59.01 14.26 -24.03
N PRO A 42 -59.75 15.24 -24.58
CA PRO A 42 -60.00 15.34 -26.03
C PRO A 42 -58.74 15.57 -26.87
N TRP A 43 -57.62 16.00 -26.29
CA TRP A 43 -56.35 16.14 -26.99
C TRP A 43 -55.48 14.86 -26.97
N ILE A 44 -55.85 13.82 -26.21
CA ILE A 44 -55.08 12.59 -26.07
C ILE A 44 -55.69 11.51 -26.97
N THR A 45 -55.06 11.31 -28.13
CA THR A 45 -55.39 10.23 -29.07
C THR A 45 -54.55 8.99 -28.79
N THR A 46 -55.02 7.82 -29.20
CA THR A 46 -54.28 6.54 -29.08
C THR A 46 -52.88 6.62 -29.68
N TYR A 47 -52.70 7.34 -30.79
CA TYR A 47 -51.37 7.59 -31.37
C TYR A 47 -50.43 8.40 -30.48
N ARG A 48 -50.95 9.40 -29.75
CA ARG A 48 -50.14 10.23 -28.84
C ARG A 48 -49.70 9.44 -27.62
N VAL A 49 -50.55 8.55 -27.11
CA VAL A 49 -50.20 7.64 -26.01
C VAL A 49 -49.14 6.63 -26.46
N ALA A 50 -49.31 6.03 -27.65
CA ALA A 50 -48.31 5.12 -28.22
C ALA A 50 -46.96 5.81 -28.45
N LEU A 51 -46.97 7.03 -29.00
CA LEU A 51 -45.76 7.84 -29.20
C LEU A 51 -45.09 8.20 -27.86
N GLY A 52 -45.89 8.61 -26.87
CA GLY A 52 -45.40 8.93 -25.53
C GLY A 52 -44.77 7.73 -24.83
N GLY A 53 -45.39 6.55 -24.94
CA GLY A 53 -44.84 5.29 -24.42
C GLY A 53 -43.52 4.89 -25.08
N LEU A 54 -43.41 5.08 -26.40
CA LEU A 54 -42.17 4.84 -27.14
C LEU A 54 -41.04 5.80 -26.71
N ILE A 55 -41.33 7.09 -26.60
CA ILE A 55 -40.36 8.11 -26.20
C ILE A 55 -39.87 7.86 -24.77
N LEU A 56 -40.79 7.65 -23.82
CA LEU A 56 -40.45 7.31 -22.44
C LEU A 56 -39.64 6.02 -22.36
N GLY A 57 -40.04 5.01 -23.14
CA GLY A 57 -39.33 3.74 -23.21
C GLY A 57 -37.88 3.88 -23.70
N LEU A 58 -37.64 4.68 -24.74
CA LEU A 58 -36.29 4.97 -25.24
C LEU A 58 -35.43 5.72 -24.21
N ILE A 59 -36.01 6.71 -23.52
CA ILE A 59 -35.30 7.48 -22.48
C ILE A 59 -34.88 6.55 -21.32
N LEU A 60 -35.78 5.68 -20.86
CA LEU A 60 -35.51 4.72 -19.79
C LEU A 60 -34.43 3.70 -20.20
N LEU A 61 -34.46 3.24 -21.45
CA LEU A 61 -33.49 2.28 -21.98
C LEU A 61 -32.09 2.92 -22.09
N ALA A 62 -32.01 4.17 -22.55
CA ALA A 62 -30.76 4.95 -22.59
C ALA A 62 -30.21 5.21 -21.17
N ALA A 63 -31.07 5.60 -20.22
CA ALA A 63 -30.69 5.84 -18.83
C ALA A 63 -30.18 4.54 -18.14
N GLY A 64 -30.85 3.42 -18.38
CA GLY A 64 -30.44 2.12 -17.84
C GLY A 64 -29.11 1.60 -18.41
N LEU A 65 -28.86 1.83 -19.70
CA LEU A 65 -27.56 1.51 -20.32
C LEU A 65 -26.44 2.41 -19.78
N TYR A 66 -26.71 3.71 -19.62
CA TYR A 66 -25.74 4.68 -19.09
C TYR A 66 -25.33 4.31 -17.66
N THR A 67 -26.29 4.06 -16.77
CA THR A 67 -26.04 3.66 -15.38
C THR A 67 -25.23 2.37 -15.28
N ARG A 68 -25.56 1.35 -16.08
CA ARG A 68 -24.78 0.10 -16.15
C ARG A 68 -23.34 0.33 -16.60
N SER A 69 -23.12 1.22 -17.58
CA SER A 69 -21.79 1.57 -18.06
C SER A 69 -20.96 2.36 -17.03
N ALA A 70 -21.62 3.23 -16.26
CA ALA A 70 -20.98 4.02 -15.22
C ALA A 70 -20.54 3.11 -14.07
N VAL A 71 -21.43 2.23 -13.59
CA VAL A 71 -21.13 1.27 -12.52
C VAL A 71 -19.93 0.39 -12.88
N LYS A 72 -19.88 -0.18 -14.09
CA LYS A 72 -18.71 -0.97 -14.54
C LYS A 72 -17.39 -0.18 -14.53
N ARG A 73 -17.43 1.12 -14.86
CA ARG A 73 -16.23 1.97 -14.83
C ARG A 73 -15.79 2.25 -13.38
N TYR A 74 -16.73 2.43 -12.46
CA TYR A 74 -16.42 2.60 -11.04
C TYR A 74 -15.89 1.31 -10.41
N GLU A 75 -16.46 0.15 -10.74
CA GLU A 75 -15.97 -1.16 -10.27
C GLU A 75 -14.51 -1.38 -10.71
N ARG A 76 -14.17 -1.15 -11.98
CA ARG A 76 -12.79 -1.25 -12.47
C ARG A 76 -11.83 -0.31 -11.73
N ARG A 77 -12.24 0.94 -11.49
CA ARG A 77 -11.41 1.89 -10.72
C ARG A 77 -11.21 1.45 -9.27
N LEU A 78 -12.23 0.85 -8.66
CA LEU A 78 -12.13 0.28 -7.32
C LEU A 78 -11.14 -0.89 -7.29
N GLU A 79 -11.22 -1.80 -8.26
CA GLU A 79 -10.27 -2.91 -8.39
C GLU A 79 -8.83 -2.41 -8.61
N GLU A 80 -8.63 -1.41 -9.46
CA GLU A 80 -7.32 -0.78 -9.68
C GLU A 80 -6.76 -0.15 -8.39
N LEU A 81 -7.59 0.58 -7.64
CA LEU A 81 -7.20 1.18 -6.36
C LEU A 81 -6.88 0.12 -5.30
N GLU A 82 -7.65 -0.96 -5.23
CA GLU A 82 -7.36 -2.07 -4.32
C GLU A 82 -6.04 -2.78 -4.68
N GLN A 83 -5.78 -3.00 -5.96
CA GLN A 83 -4.52 -3.57 -6.41
C GLN A 83 -3.33 -2.67 -6.09
N ALA A 84 -3.45 -1.36 -6.36
CA ALA A 84 -2.43 -0.38 -6.02
C ALA A 84 -2.15 -0.35 -4.50
N ARG A 85 -3.20 -0.42 -3.67
CA ARG A 85 -3.07 -0.49 -2.22
C ARG A 85 -2.33 -1.76 -1.78
N ARG A 86 -2.69 -2.93 -2.31
CA ARG A 86 -2.02 -4.20 -1.99
C ARG A 86 -0.54 -4.17 -2.36
N GLN A 87 -0.20 -3.58 -3.52
CA GLN A 87 1.20 -3.42 -3.95
C GLN A 87 1.98 -2.50 -2.99
N GLN A 88 1.38 -1.37 -2.58
CA GLN A 88 2.01 -0.47 -1.60
C GLN A 88 2.19 -1.16 -0.25
N GLU A 89 1.19 -1.88 0.25
CA GLU A 89 1.29 -2.64 1.50
C GLU A 89 2.41 -3.71 1.43
N ALA A 90 2.56 -4.39 0.29
CA ALA A 90 3.65 -5.34 0.08
C ALA A 90 5.03 -4.65 0.10
N LEU A 91 5.17 -3.50 -0.54
CA LEU A 91 6.41 -2.71 -0.53
C LEU A 91 6.76 -2.21 0.88
N LEU A 92 5.76 -1.75 1.64
CA LEU A 92 5.96 -1.31 3.02
C LEU A 92 6.41 -2.47 3.93
N ARG A 93 5.83 -3.66 3.76
CA ARG A 93 6.26 -4.86 4.48
C ARG A 93 7.70 -5.24 4.14
N ALA A 94 8.07 -5.21 2.86
CA ALA A 94 9.44 -5.49 2.43
C ALA A 94 10.45 -4.50 3.06
N LYS A 95 10.17 -3.20 3.00
CA LYS A 95 11.00 -2.16 3.64
C LYS A 95 11.10 -2.32 5.15
N ALA A 96 10.00 -2.68 5.82
CA ALA A 96 10.01 -2.93 7.26
C ALA A 96 10.93 -4.11 7.64
N ILE A 97 10.93 -5.18 6.84
CA ILE A 97 11.83 -6.33 7.03
C ILE A 97 13.28 -5.92 6.81
N GLU A 98 13.58 -5.15 5.76
CA GLU A 98 14.94 -4.65 5.49
C GLU A 98 15.47 -3.76 6.63
N LEU A 99 14.65 -2.83 7.11
CA LEU A 99 14.99 -1.98 8.26
C LEU A 99 15.22 -2.82 9.53
N GLY A 100 14.41 -3.85 9.74
CA GLY A 100 14.59 -4.80 10.85
C GLY A 100 15.94 -5.52 10.78
N LYS A 101 16.34 -5.99 9.58
CA LYS A 101 17.65 -6.63 9.36
C LYS A 101 18.80 -5.64 9.60
N ALA A 102 18.72 -4.44 9.02
CA ALA A 102 19.73 -3.40 9.18
C ALA A 102 19.91 -3.01 10.65
N ARG A 103 18.81 -2.90 11.40
CA ARG A 103 18.84 -2.63 12.84
C ARG A 103 19.51 -3.76 13.62
N ALA A 104 19.16 -5.02 13.33
CA ALA A 104 19.79 -6.17 13.97
C ALA A 104 21.31 -6.24 13.69
N GLU A 105 21.74 -5.91 12.48
CA GLU A 105 23.17 -5.82 12.14
C GLU A 105 23.88 -4.68 12.89
N ALA A 106 23.24 -3.51 12.98
CA ALA A 106 23.76 -2.37 13.72
C ALA A 106 23.93 -2.70 15.21
N GLU A 107 22.95 -3.39 15.81
CA GLU A 107 23.01 -3.84 17.20
C GLU A 107 24.15 -4.85 17.42
N ARG A 108 24.33 -5.82 16.51
CA ARG A 108 25.45 -6.77 16.55
C ARG A 108 26.81 -6.05 16.49
N LYS A 109 26.95 -5.09 15.57
CA LYS A 109 28.17 -4.27 15.44
C LYS A 109 28.43 -3.44 16.70
N ALA A 110 27.39 -2.85 17.29
CA ALA A 110 27.50 -2.09 18.53
C ALA A 110 27.96 -2.97 19.71
N ILE A 111 27.45 -4.19 19.83
CA ILE A 111 27.89 -5.16 20.85
C ILE A 111 29.35 -5.54 20.63
N ALA A 112 29.75 -5.84 19.39
CA ALA A 112 31.14 -6.16 19.04
C ALA A 112 32.09 -4.99 19.37
N LEU A 113 31.70 -3.75 19.08
CA LEU A 113 32.47 -2.55 19.42
C LEU A 113 32.61 -2.38 20.93
N LYS A 114 31.54 -2.60 21.72
CA LYS A 114 31.62 -2.55 23.19
C LYS A 114 32.60 -3.61 23.73
N LEU A 115 32.57 -4.83 23.20
CA LEU A 115 33.46 -5.91 23.60
C LEU A 115 34.92 -5.61 23.25
N THR A 116 35.19 -5.11 22.04
CA THR A 116 36.54 -4.74 21.61
C THR A 116 37.08 -3.58 22.43
N HIS A 117 36.27 -2.57 22.71
CA HIS A 117 36.64 -1.45 23.59
C HIS A 117 36.98 -1.94 25.02
N ALA A 118 36.20 -2.87 25.57
CA ALA A 118 36.49 -3.46 26.88
C ALA A 118 37.81 -4.24 26.89
N ARG A 119 38.11 -5.00 25.82
CA ARG A 119 39.40 -5.70 25.65
C ARG A 119 40.56 -4.73 25.54
N LEU A 120 40.42 -3.65 24.76
CA LEU A 120 41.42 -2.59 24.64
C LEU A 120 41.69 -1.90 25.97
N LYS A 121 40.65 -1.60 26.76
CA LYS A 121 40.81 -1.02 28.11
C LYS A 121 41.61 -1.94 29.02
N LYS A 122 41.31 -3.25 29.03
CA LYS A 122 42.09 -4.25 29.80
C LYS A 122 43.54 -4.34 29.31
N ALA A 123 43.76 -4.33 27.99
CA ALA A 123 45.09 -4.37 27.41
C ALA A 123 45.92 -3.13 27.79
N ARG A 124 45.33 -1.93 27.75
CA ARG A 124 45.97 -0.68 28.21
C ARG A 124 46.41 -0.77 29.67
N LEU A 125 45.52 -1.19 30.56
CA LEU A 125 45.85 -1.36 31.99
C LEU A 125 46.99 -2.37 32.21
N LYS A 126 47.00 -3.48 31.46
CA LYS A 126 48.08 -4.47 31.53
C LYS A 126 49.42 -3.91 31.01
N ALA A 127 49.37 -3.12 29.93
CA ALA A 127 50.54 -2.46 29.37
C ALA A 127 51.13 -1.43 30.35
N GLU A 128 50.30 -0.62 31.02
CA GLU A 128 50.76 0.32 32.05
C GLU A 128 51.41 -0.39 33.24
N LYS A 129 50.78 -1.45 33.76
CA LYS A 129 51.37 -2.26 34.84
C LYS A 129 52.73 -2.83 34.44
N ARG A 130 52.88 -3.33 33.21
CA ARG A 130 54.16 -3.81 32.67
C ARG A 130 55.18 -2.68 32.52
N LYS A 131 54.76 -1.49 32.07
CA LYS A 131 55.65 -0.33 31.98
C LYS A 131 56.21 0.06 33.35
N GLN A 132 55.35 0.10 34.38
CA GLN A 132 55.78 0.38 35.75
C GLN A 132 56.72 -0.70 36.31
N SER A 133 56.44 -1.99 36.05
CA SER A 133 57.34 -3.07 36.50
C SER A 133 58.71 -3.00 35.82
N LEU A 134 58.75 -2.73 34.51
CA LEU A 134 59.99 -2.54 33.76
C LEU A 134 60.80 -1.34 34.27
N LEU A 135 60.15 -0.22 34.60
CA LEU A 135 60.81 0.94 35.21
C LEU A 135 61.47 0.58 36.55
N ARG A 136 60.77 -0.17 37.42
CA ARG A 136 61.34 -0.65 38.70
C ARG A 136 62.54 -1.58 38.49
N VAL A 137 62.45 -2.52 37.54
CA VAL A 137 63.56 -3.43 37.21
C VAL A 137 64.76 -2.64 36.67
N ARG A 138 64.53 -1.68 35.76
CA ARG A 138 65.57 -0.81 35.22
C ARG A 138 66.27 0.00 36.32
N GLY A 139 65.51 0.52 37.30
CA GLY A 139 66.05 1.19 38.48
C GLY A 139 66.99 0.27 39.29
N LYS A 140 66.54 -0.93 39.65
CA LYS A 140 67.34 -1.92 40.38
C LYS A 140 68.61 -2.34 39.62
N LEU A 141 68.52 -2.54 38.31
CA LEU A 141 69.68 -2.85 37.46
C LEU A 141 70.67 -1.70 37.40
N GLY A 142 70.18 -0.45 37.32
CA GLY A 142 71.01 0.75 37.38
C GLY A 142 71.78 0.88 38.70
N GLU A 143 71.12 0.60 39.83
CA GLU A 143 71.77 0.58 41.15
C GLU A 143 72.82 -0.53 41.26
N ARG A 144 72.48 -1.75 40.81
CA ARG A 144 73.45 -2.87 40.78
C ARG A 144 74.66 -2.54 39.91
N SER A 145 74.46 -1.94 38.74
CA SER A 145 75.55 -1.48 37.87
C SER A 145 76.44 -0.45 38.56
N LYS A 146 75.85 0.53 39.25
CA LYS A 146 76.60 1.52 40.04
C LYS A 146 77.42 0.85 41.16
N ARG A 147 76.84 -0.12 41.88
CA ARG A 147 77.55 -0.88 42.91
C ARG A 147 78.73 -1.67 42.34
N LEU A 148 78.52 -2.39 41.24
CA LEU A 148 79.59 -3.14 40.57
C LEU A 148 80.74 -2.22 40.11
N LYS A 149 80.43 -1.04 39.57
CA LYS A 149 81.45 -0.04 39.23
C LYS A 149 82.27 0.42 40.44
N ARG A 150 81.64 0.60 41.60
CA ARG A 150 82.35 0.96 42.85
C ARG A 150 83.25 -0.19 43.33
N ILE A 151 82.76 -1.42 43.31
CA ILE A 151 83.53 -2.61 43.69
C ILE A 151 84.76 -2.77 42.78
N ARG A 152 84.58 -2.65 41.45
CA ARG A 152 85.71 -2.70 40.52
C ARG A 152 86.76 -1.63 40.82
N LYS A 153 86.33 -0.39 41.08
CA LYS A 153 87.26 0.69 41.47
C LYS A 153 88.02 0.40 42.76
N LEU A 154 87.40 -0.27 43.73
CA LEU A 154 88.06 -0.67 44.98
C LEU A 154 89.02 -1.84 44.81
N ALA A 155 88.85 -2.67 43.77
CA ALA A 155 89.72 -3.80 43.48
C ALA A 155 90.90 -3.44 42.54
N GLU A 156 90.86 -2.26 41.92
CA GLU A 156 91.97 -1.67 41.14
C GLU A 156 92.95 -0.86 42.00
N VAL A 157 92.65 -0.69 43.30
CA VAL A 157 93.53 -0.09 44.33
C VAL A 157 94.18 -1.21 45.12
#